data_AF-A0A2G6AQT1-F1
#
_entry.id   AF-A0A2G6AQT1-F1
#
_cell.length_a   1.000
_cell.length_b   1.000
_cell.length_c   1.000
_cell.angle_alpha   90.00
_cell.angle_beta   90.00
_cell.angle_gamma   90.00
#
_symmetry.space_group_name_H-M   'P 1'
#
loop_
_entity.id
_entity.type
_entity.pdbx_description
1 polymer ?
#
loop_
_entity_poly.entity_id
_entity_poly.type
_entity_poly.pdbx_seq_one_letter_code
_entity_poly.pdbx_strand_id
1 'polypeptide(L)'
;MGNKRIKKKQRKRQMQKPDFFIPKKCCPRRARNPELPSPESCLPVGLRKEVDERIAETNRLLLDLALDDKRSIQETYQRAFDGLNGLEVEIINPLNETISGVVMMAAHDFTLLSREDYKIIVPYEQIESVKASGYYSEQLPKDNLKNIDPHLRRKLTFQFGKVVASSPELIQQFFKIPLAVYLLLFEGQTIKVRVGALLIEGILANVNKESIALKLANETRIITIRNIGHILISK
;
A
#
# COMPACT_ATOMS: atom_id res chain seq x y z
N MET A 1 60.26 32.59 -4.19
CA MET A 1 60.04 31.18 -4.57
C MET A 1 59.22 30.49 -3.49
N GLY A 2 58.21 29.67 -3.86
CA GLY A 2 57.45 28.71 -3.00
C GLY A 2 56.59 29.35 -1.90
N ASN A 3 55.28 29.13 -1.73
CA ASN A 3 54.49 27.91 -1.90
C ASN A 3 53.02 28.26 -2.20
N LYS A 4 52.65 28.27 -3.49
CA LYS A 4 51.25 28.22 -3.96
C LYS A 4 50.96 26.81 -4.49
N ARG A 5 50.72 25.85 -3.60
CA ARG A 5 50.28 24.45 -3.85
C ARG A 5 50.26 23.85 -2.44
N ILE A 6 49.13 23.73 -1.74
CA ILE A 6 48.18 22.61 -1.83
C ILE A 6 46.98 23.02 -0.94
N LYS A 7 45.95 23.66 -1.51
CA LYS A 7 44.60 23.72 -0.92
C LYS A 7 43.59 23.36 -2.00
N LYS A 8 43.78 22.18 -2.60
CA LYS A 8 42.80 21.51 -3.48
C LYS A 8 42.28 20.25 -2.78
N LYS A 9 41.87 20.38 -1.51
CA LYS A 9 41.19 19.29 -0.79
C LYS A 9 39.68 19.48 -0.93
N GLN A 10 39.16 18.87 -2.01
CA GLN A 10 37.85 18.24 -2.08
C GLN A 10 36.62 19.09 -1.68
N ARG A 11 36.25 20.07 -2.51
CA ARG A 11 34.82 20.32 -2.78
C ARG A 11 34.35 19.26 -3.77
N LYS A 12 34.10 18.03 -3.29
CA LYS A 12 33.28 17.07 -4.04
C LYS A 12 31.89 17.70 -4.14
N ARG A 13 31.58 18.31 -5.29
CA ARG A 13 30.19 18.57 -5.69
C ARG A 13 29.46 17.24 -5.52
N GLN A 14 28.54 17.14 -4.56
CA GLN A 14 27.58 16.06 -4.54
C GLN A 14 26.79 16.20 -5.84
N MET A 15 27.20 15.48 -6.89
CA MET A 15 26.34 15.28 -8.05
C MET A 15 25.13 14.53 -7.52
N GLN A 16 24.00 15.24 -7.39
CA GLN A 16 22.70 14.61 -7.20
C GLN A 16 22.59 13.53 -8.28
N LYS A 17 22.40 12.28 -7.87
CA LYS A 17 22.15 11.20 -8.81
C LYS A 17 20.93 11.61 -9.64
N PRO A 18 20.98 11.47 -10.97
CA PRO A 18 19.85 11.85 -11.80
C PRO A 18 18.64 11.03 -11.38
N ASP A 19 17.58 11.73 -11.04
CA ASP A 19 16.32 11.17 -10.53
C ASP A 19 15.57 10.37 -11.62
N PHE A 20 16.02 10.49 -12.88
CA PHE A 20 15.43 9.92 -14.07
C PHE A 20 16.50 9.36 -15.00
N PHE A 21 16.32 8.12 -15.49
CA PHE A 21 17.23 7.57 -16.48
C PHE A 21 17.00 8.18 -17.86
N ILE A 22 18.05 8.73 -18.47
CA ILE A 22 18.03 9.27 -19.83
C ILE A 22 19.11 8.56 -20.65
N PRO A 23 18.76 7.77 -21.69
CA PRO A 23 19.72 7.14 -22.56
C PRO A 23 20.64 8.18 -23.21
N LYS A 24 21.97 8.04 -23.00
CA LYS A 24 22.99 9.00 -23.47
C LYS A 24 23.04 9.18 -25.00
N LYS A 25 22.44 8.26 -25.75
CA LYS A 25 22.50 8.21 -27.22
C LYS A 25 21.27 8.79 -27.94
N CYS A 26 20.17 9.08 -27.24
CA CYS A 26 18.86 9.23 -27.90
C CYS A 26 18.26 10.65 -27.88
N CYS A 27 18.85 11.59 -27.15
CA CYS A 27 18.26 12.92 -27.00
C CYS A 27 19.27 14.00 -27.37
N PRO A 28 18.93 14.96 -28.25
CA PRO A 28 19.73 16.18 -28.37
C PRO A 28 19.88 16.82 -26.99
N ARG A 29 21.00 17.53 -26.79
CA ARG A 29 21.27 18.26 -25.54
C ARG A 29 20.02 19.08 -25.21
N ARG A 30 19.38 18.83 -24.06
CA ARG A 30 18.23 19.62 -23.60
C ARG A 30 18.62 21.09 -23.76
N ALA A 31 17.85 21.83 -24.55
CA ALA A 31 17.93 23.28 -24.49
C ALA A 31 17.76 23.67 -23.01
N ARG A 32 18.52 24.67 -22.55
CA ARG A 32 18.27 25.21 -21.21
C ARG A 32 16.88 25.81 -21.25
N ASN A 33 15.89 25.04 -20.81
CA ASN A 33 14.63 25.65 -20.41
C ASN A 33 14.98 26.64 -19.30
N PRO A 34 14.54 27.89 -19.39
CA PRO A 34 14.64 28.79 -18.25
C PRO A 34 13.99 28.06 -17.08
N GLU A 35 14.76 27.83 -16.01
CA GLU A 35 14.18 27.36 -14.77
C GLU A 35 13.25 28.46 -14.30
N LEU A 36 11.94 28.24 -14.43
CA LEU A 36 10.97 29.12 -13.83
C LEU A 36 11.25 29.05 -12.33
N PRO A 37 11.65 30.16 -11.68
CA PRO A 37 11.85 30.13 -10.24
C PRO A 37 10.48 29.84 -9.65
N SER A 38 10.37 28.70 -8.96
CA SER A 38 9.28 28.55 -8.00
C SER A 38 9.35 29.77 -7.05
N PRO A 39 8.23 30.36 -6.63
CA PRO A 39 8.23 31.46 -5.67
C PRO A 39 9.12 31.20 -4.43
N GLU A 40 9.31 29.91 -4.11
CA GLU A 40 10.04 29.43 -2.94
C GLU A 40 11.53 29.14 -3.20
N SER A 41 11.99 29.32 -4.44
CA SER A 41 13.40 29.10 -4.82
C SER A 41 14.38 30.08 -4.15
N CYS A 42 13.87 31.16 -3.56
CA CYS A 42 14.63 32.13 -2.78
C CYS A 42 14.86 31.69 -1.32
N LEU A 43 14.23 30.61 -0.84
CA LEU A 43 14.37 30.16 0.55
C LEU A 43 15.59 29.25 0.76
N PRO A 44 16.28 29.36 1.91
CA PRO A 44 17.29 28.39 2.33
C PRO A 44 16.74 26.96 2.33
N VAL A 45 17.57 25.98 1.98
CA VAL A 45 17.15 24.56 1.78
C VAL A 45 16.41 23.95 2.98
N GLY A 46 16.73 24.35 4.21
CA GLY A 46 16.02 23.91 5.42
C GLY A 46 14.59 24.44 5.49
N LEU A 47 14.42 25.75 5.31
CA LEU A 47 13.12 26.41 5.32
C LEU A 47 12.24 25.96 4.16
N ARG A 48 12.83 25.69 2.99
CA ARG A 48 12.08 25.18 1.85
C ARG A 48 11.47 23.79 2.11
N LYS A 49 12.20 22.90 2.78
CA LYS A 49 11.65 21.59 3.18
C LYS A 49 10.50 21.73 4.16
N GLU A 50 10.64 22.63 5.13
CA GLU A 50 9.58 22.89 6.11
C GLU A 50 8.31 23.43 5.43
N VAL A 51 8.47 24.34 4.46
CA VAL A 51 7.32 24.86 3.71
C VAL A 51 6.71 23.77 2.82
N ASP A 52 7.51 22.97 2.11
CA ASP A 52 7.01 21.83 1.32
C ASP A 52 6.22 20.83 2.19
N GLU A 53 6.70 20.55 3.41
CA GLU A 53 6.03 19.67 4.39
C GLU A 53 4.69 20.27 4.84
N ARG A 54 4.67 21.56 5.20
CA ARG A 54 3.44 22.28 5.57
C ARG A 54 2.43 22.37 4.43
N ILE A 55 2.89 22.57 3.19
CA ILE A 55 2.03 22.57 2.00
C ILE A 55 1.43 21.17 1.81
N ALA A 56 2.22 20.11 1.95
CA ALA A 56 1.72 18.75 1.84
C ALA A 56 0.69 18.43 2.93
N GLU A 57 0.93 18.86 4.16
CA GLU A 57 -0.01 18.71 5.29
C GLU A 57 -1.30 19.50 5.05
N THR A 58 -1.19 20.76 4.62
CA THR A 58 -2.35 21.61 4.32
C THR A 58 -3.17 21.06 3.16
N ASN A 59 -2.52 20.59 2.09
CA ASN A 59 -3.21 19.97 0.96
C ASN A 59 -3.92 18.67 1.38
N ARG A 60 -3.34 17.89 2.30
CA ARG A 60 -4.03 16.72 2.88
C ARG A 60 -5.25 17.15 3.67
N LEU A 61 -5.14 18.16 4.52
CA LEU A 61 -6.27 18.69 5.29
C LEU A 61 -7.38 19.20 4.37
N LEU A 62 -7.04 19.99 3.34
CA LEU A 62 -8.01 20.49 2.37
C LEU A 62 -8.68 19.35 1.58
N LEU A 63 -7.94 18.31 1.23
CA LEU A 63 -8.46 17.11 0.58
C LEU A 63 -9.36 16.31 1.53
N ASP A 64 -9.06 16.27 2.82
CA ASP A 64 -9.89 15.66 3.85
C ASP A 64 -11.21 16.44 3.98
N LEU A 65 -11.16 17.76 4.12
CA LEU A 65 -12.35 18.62 4.20
C LEU A 65 -13.22 18.59 2.93
N ALA A 66 -12.61 18.53 1.75
CA ALA A 66 -13.34 18.51 0.48
C ALA A 66 -14.01 17.16 0.18
N LEU A 67 -13.53 16.07 0.80
CA LEU A 67 -13.99 14.71 0.54
C LEU A 67 -14.74 14.08 1.73
N ASP A 68 -14.89 14.77 2.85
CA ASP A 68 -15.50 14.22 4.07
C ASP A 68 -16.91 13.64 3.81
N ASP A 69 -17.67 14.25 2.89
CA ASP A 69 -19.00 13.77 2.47
C ASP A 69 -19.00 12.76 1.30
N LYS A 70 -17.84 12.46 0.69
CA LYS A 70 -17.73 11.68 -0.56
C LYS A 70 -16.73 10.53 -0.55
N ARG A 71 -15.95 10.34 0.53
CA ARG A 71 -15.04 9.19 0.62
C ARG A 71 -15.84 7.91 0.70
N SER A 72 -15.45 6.94 -0.13
CA SER A 72 -15.98 5.59 0.05
C SER A 72 -15.51 5.07 1.41
N ILE A 73 -16.38 4.32 2.10
CA ILE A 73 -16.06 3.70 3.38
C ILE A 73 -14.76 2.86 3.26
N GLN A 74 -14.56 2.23 2.10
CA GLN A 74 -13.37 1.46 1.77
C GLN A 74 -12.08 2.28 1.81
N GLU A 75 -12.07 3.50 1.25
CA GLU A 75 -10.88 4.37 1.27
C GLU A 75 -10.46 4.76 2.70
N THR A 76 -11.44 4.97 3.59
CA THR A 76 -11.19 5.26 5.02
C THR A 76 -10.52 4.07 5.70
N TYR A 77 -11.03 2.86 5.51
CA TYR A 77 -10.40 1.65 6.05
C TYR A 77 -9.02 1.40 5.45
N GLN A 78 -8.84 1.57 4.14
CA GLN A 78 -7.55 1.43 3.47
C GLN A 78 -6.49 2.34 4.12
N ARG A 79 -6.82 3.62 4.29
CA ARG A 79 -5.90 4.60 4.89
C ARG A 79 -5.59 4.26 6.35
N ALA A 80 -6.60 3.87 7.13
CA ALA A 80 -6.42 3.48 8.52
C ALA A 80 -5.49 2.27 8.65
N PHE A 81 -5.77 1.19 7.91
CA PHE A 81 -4.95 -0.03 7.96
C PHE A 81 -3.57 0.14 7.32
N ASP A 82 -3.41 1.03 6.33
CA ASP A 82 -2.08 1.35 5.78
C ASP A 82 -1.13 1.93 6.85
N GLY A 83 -1.67 2.72 7.78
CA GLY A 83 -0.94 3.22 8.95
C GLY A 83 -0.72 2.19 10.06
N LEU A 84 -1.44 1.06 10.01
CA LEU A 84 -1.33 -0.03 10.99
C LEU A 84 -0.47 -1.20 10.48
N ASN A 85 0.04 -1.14 9.24
CA ASN A 85 0.89 -2.19 8.68
C ASN A 85 2.09 -2.48 9.59
N GLY A 86 2.27 -3.75 9.95
CA GLY A 86 3.31 -4.23 10.85
C GLY A 86 2.99 -4.11 12.35
N LEU A 87 1.85 -3.53 12.71
CA LEU A 87 1.39 -3.45 14.10
C LEU A 87 0.44 -4.61 14.42
N GLU A 88 0.42 -4.99 15.70
CA GLU A 88 -0.59 -5.90 16.22
C GLU A 88 -1.89 -5.14 16.49
N VAL A 89 -3.00 -5.72 16.01
CA VAL A 89 -4.33 -5.13 16.14
C VAL A 89 -5.33 -6.14 16.66
N GLU A 90 -6.34 -5.63 17.36
CA GLU A 90 -7.57 -6.32 17.73
C GLU A 90 -8.73 -5.68 16.98
N ILE A 91 -9.44 -6.48 16.20
CA ILE A 91 -10.62 -6.12 15.43
C ILE A 91 -11.83 -6.71 16.14
N ILE A 92 -12.87 -5.91 16.34
CA ILE A 92 -14.18 -6.37 16.80
C ILE A 92 -15.11 -6.39 15.59
N ASN A 93 -15.75 -7.53 15.36
CA ASN A 93 -16.73 -7.70 14.28
C ASN A 93 -18.17 -7.40 14.78
N PRO A 94 -19.16 -7.28 13.88
CA PRO A 94 -20.57 -7.07 14.25
C PRO A 94 -21.21 -8.18 15.10
N LEU A 95 -20.55 -9.34 15.21
CA LEU A 95 -20.95 -10.44 16.10
C LEU A 95 -20.29 -10.36 17.47
N ASN A 96 -19.59 -9.26 17.76
CA ASN A 96 -18.83 -9.00 18.98
C ASN A 96 -17.70 -10.04 19.23
N GLU A 97 -17.17 -10.62 18.16
CA GLU A 97 -16.01 -11.51 18.19
C GLU A 97 -14.73 -10.68 18.00
N THR A 98 -13.73 -10.98 18.84
CA THR A 98 -12.42 -10.34 18.74
C THR A 98 -11.50 -11.17 17.84
N ILE A 99 -11.04 -10.55 16.75
CA ILE A 99 -10.06 -11.10 15.82
C ILE A 99 -8.76 -10.33 16.02
N SER A 100 -7.67 -11.00 16.34
CA SER A 100 -6.39 -10.34 16.58
C SER A 100 -5.27 -10.88 15.70
N GLY A 101 -4.34 -10.03 15.31
CA GLY A 101 -3.19 -10.41 14.47
C GLY A 101 -2.33 -9.22 14.06
N VAL A 102 -1.19 -9.51 13.45
CA VAL A 102 -0.30 -8.47 12.90
C VAL A 102 -0.79 -8.07 11.52
N VAL A 103 -1.01 -6.78 11.28
CA VAL A 103 -1.45 -6.30 9.96
C VAL A 103 -0.33 -6.50 8.95
N MET A 104 -0.58 -7.28 7.91
CA MET A 104 0.37 -7.54 6.83
C MET A 104 0.14 -6.60 5.65
N MET A 105 -1.13 -6.33 5.32
CA MET A 105 -1.51 -5.46 4.21
C MET A 105 -2.95 -4.96 4.35
N ALA A 106 -3.15 -3.70 3.97
CA ALA A 106 -4.45 -3.14 3.62
C ALA A 106 -4.68 -3.29 2.11
N ALA A 107 -5.68 -4.09 1.73
CA ALA A 107 -6.06 -4.35 0.34
C ALA A 107 -7.27 -3.49 -0.06
N HIS A 108 -7.92 -3.77 -1.19
CA HIS A 108 -8.96 -2.88 -1.70
C HIS A 108 -10.21 -2.87 -0.80
N ASP A 109 -10.68 -4.04 -0.40
CA ASP A 109 -11.93 -4.26 0.36
C ASP A 109 -11.73 -5.16 1.58
N PHE A 110 -10.48 -5.50 1.92
CA PHE A 110 -10.14 -6.34 3.06
C PHE A 110 -8.77 -5.98 3.65
N THR A 111 -8.53 -6.42 4.89
CA THR A 111 -7.19 -6.44 5.51
C THR A 111 -6.72 -7.88 5.71
N LEU A 112 -5.42 -8.09 5.55
CA LEU A 112 -4.76 -9.37 5.84
C LEU A 112 -4.01 -9.25 7.16
N LEU A 113 -4.35 -10.11 8.10
CA LEU A 113 -3.62 -10.28 9.34
C LEU A 113 -2.80 -11.57 9.30
N SER A 114 -1.66 -11.57 9.98
CA SER A 114 -0.86 -12.76 10.22
C SER A 114 -0.89 -13.12 11.71
N ARG A 115 -1.08 -14.41 11.98
CA ARG A 115 -0.79 -15.08 13.26
C ARG A 115 0.31 -16.11 13.05
N GLU A 116 0.74 -16.82 14.10
CA GLU A 116 1.88 -17.75 14.03
C GLU A 116 1.68 -18.82 12.95
N ASP A 117 0.51 -19.48 12.94
CA ASP A 117 0.27 -20.66 12.09
C ASP A 117 -0.70 -20.42 10.92
N TYR A 118 -1.36 -19.27 10.89
CA TYR A 118 -2.39 -18.97 9.90
C TYR A 118 -2.44 -17.49 9.54
N LYS A 119 -3.05 -17.21 8.39
CA LYS A 119 -3.40 -15.87 7.93
C LYS A 119 -4.90 -15.68 8.09
N ILE A 120 -5.30 -14.45 8.39
CA ILE A 120 -6.70 -14.07 8.57
C ILE A 120 -7.02 -12.98 7.53
N ILE A 121 -8.02 -13.22 6.70
CA ILE A 121 -8.56 -12.20 5.80
C ILE A 121 -9.84 -11.66 6.43
N VAL A 122 -9.91 -10.35 6.64
CA VAL A 122 -11.07 -9.67 7.24
C VAL A 122 -11.59 -8.62 6.24
N PRO A 123 -12.78 -8.81 5.65
CA PRO A 123 -13.43 -7.80 4.83
C PRO A 123 -13.74 -6.54 5.65
N TYR A 124 -13.60 -5.36 5.05
CA TYR A 124 -13.84 -4.09 5.75
C TYR A 124 -15.27 -3.92 6.25
N GLU A 125 -16.24 -4.47 5.52
CA GLU A 125 -17.66 -4.48 5.90
C GLU A 125 -17.93 -5.24 7.22
N GLN A 126 -16.96 -6.04 7.69
CA GLN A 126 -17.07 -6.87 8.89
C GLN A 126 -16.27 -6.31 10.07
N ILE A 127 -15.83 -5.05 9.98
CA ILE A 127 -15.02 -4.37 11.00
C ILE A 127 -15.86 -3.27 11.64
N GLU A 128 -16.27 -3.47 12.89
CA GLU A 128 -16.96 -2.46 13.67
C GLU A 128 -15.97 -1.52 14.36
N SER A 129 -14.91 -2.08 14.95
CA SER A 129 -13.84 -1.29 15.53
C SER A 129 -12.49 -1.99 15.45
N VAL A 130 -11.42 -1.19 15.48
CA VAL A 130 -10.05 -1.66 15.52
C VAL A 130 -9.30 -0.97 16.65
N LYS A 131 -8.53 -1.73 17.43
CA LYS A 131 -7.63 -1.25 18.46
C LYS A 131 -6.23 -1.72 18.14
N ALA A 132 -5.28 -0.80 18.06
CA ALA A 132 -3.87 -1.15 17.94
C ALA A 132 -3.30 -1.46 19.32
N SER A 133 -2.59 -2.58 19.45
CA SER A 133 -1.88 -2.98 20.65
C SER A 133 -0.37 -2.96 20.38
N GLY A 134 0.37 -2.09 21.07
CA GLY A 134 1.83 -2.04 20.96
C GLY A 134 2.44 -0.64 21.10
N TYR A 135 3.76 -0.60 21.19
CA TYR A 135 4.51 0.66 21.15
C TYR A 135 4.41 1.26 19.74
N TYR A 136 3.88 2.47 19.68
CA TYR A 136 3.88 3.31 18.48
C TYR A 136 5.33 3.63 18.09
N SER A 137 5.99 2.74 17.34
CA SER A 137 6.97 3.26 16.41
C SER A 137 6.16 3.88 15.29
N GLU A 138 6.23 5.20 15.12
CA GLU A 138 5.82 5.87 13.89
C GLU A 138 6.62 5.23 12.74
N GLN A 139 6.16 4.09 12.24
CA GLN A 139 6.54 3.64 10.92
C GLN A 139 5.78 4.58 10.00
N LEU A 140 6.37 5.75 9.78
CA LEU A 140 6.01 6.60 8.65
C LEU A 140 5.81 5.67 7.47
N PRO A 141 4.68 5.74 6.75
CA PRO A 141 4.43 4.90 5.59
C PRO A 141 5.72 4.90 4.79
N LYS A 142 6.36 3.74 4.63
CA LYS A 142 7.54 3.67 3.78
C LYS A 142 7.03 4.12 2.42
N ASP A 143 7.40 5.34 2.04
CA ASP A 143 7.09 5.89 0.73
C ASP A 143 7.91 5.06 -0.26
N ASN A 144 7.38 3.89 -0.62
CA ASN A 144 8.07 2.86 -1.37
C ASN A 144 8.53 3.38 -2.75
N LEU A 145 7.98 4.53 -3.19
CA LEU A 145 8.31 5.19 -4.45
C LEU A 145 9.23 6.42 -4.33
N LYS A 146 9.51 6.94 -3.13
CA LYS A 146 10.36 8.14 -2.99
C LYS A 146 11.80 7.91 -3.48
N ASN A 147 12.32 6.68 -3.32
CA ASN A 147 13.70 6.33 -3.66
C ASN A 147 13.80 5.16 -4.68
N ILE A 148 12.89 5.11 -5.65
CA ILE A 148 12.97 4.07 -6.70
C ILE A 148 14.09 4.33 -7.71
N ASP A 149 14.60 3.23 -8.27
CA ASP A 149 15.60 3.24 -9.33
C ASP A 149 15.19 4.14 -10.51
N PRO A 150 16.10 4.98 -11.05
CA PRO A 150 15.78 5.88 -12.16
C PRO A 150 15.27 5.20 -13.44
N HIS A 151 15.61 3.92 -13.70
CA HIS A 151 15.04 3.17 -14.82
C HIS A 151 13.62 2.69 -14.50
N LEU A 152 13.39 2.20 -13.29
CA LEU A 152 12.04 1.84 -12.83
C LEU A 152 11.13 3.08 -12.86
N ARG A 153 11.60 4.24 -12.40
CA ARG A 153 10.85 5.49 -12.47
C ARG A 153 10.50 5.89 -13.89
N ARG A 154 11.45 5.80 -14.82
CA ARG A 154 11.21 6.05 -16.26
C ARG A 154 10.14 5.11 -16.81
N LYS A 155 10.25 3.81 -16.49
CA LYS A 155 9.30 2.78 -16.91
C LYS A 155 7.91 3.04 -16.34
N LEU A 156 7.79 3.34 -15.06
CA LEU A 156 6.52 3.71 -14.42
C LEU A 156 5.92 4.98 -15.05
N THR A 157 6.75 5.97 -15.39
CA THR A 157 6.26 7.23 -15.97
C THR A 157 5.73 7.06 -17.39
N PHE A 158 6.42 6.30 -18.25
CA PHE A 158 6.08 6.21 -19.68
C PHE A 158 5.34 4.93 -20.07
N GLN A 159 5.36 3.90 -19.23
CA GLN A 159 4.81 2.58 -19.50
C GLN A 159 4.03 2.05 -18.29
N PHE A 160 3.37 2.96 -17.56
CA PHE A 160 2.71 2.68 -16.28
C PHE A 160 1.91 1.38 -16.30
N GLY A 161 0.90 1.30 -17.18
CA GLY A 161 0.00 0.13 -17.24
C GLY A 161 0.75 -1.19 -17.45
N LYS A 162 1.70 -1.22 -18.41
CA LYS A 162 2.51 -2.41 -18.68
C LYS A 162 3.36 -2.82 -17.48
N VAL A 163 4.01 -1.85 -16.85
CA VAL A 163 4.99 -2.09 -15.78
C VAL A 163 4.29 -2.51 -14.49
N VAL A 164 3.21 -1.81 -14.14
CA VAL A 164 2.41 -2.15 -12.95
C VAL A 164 1.72 -3.49 -13.14
N ALA A 165 1.08 -3.76 -14.28
CA ALA A 165 0.41 -5.05 -14.53
C ALA A 165 1.36 -6.26 -14.52
N SER A 166 2.68 -6.05 -14.63
CA SER A 166 3.69 -7.12 -14.62
C SER A 166 4.23 -7.44 -13.21
N SER A 167 3.82 -6.72 -12.17
CA SER A 167 4.32 -6.93 -10.79
C SER A 167 3.17 -6.90 -9.78
N PRO A 168 2.91 -8.01 -9.08
CA PRO A 168 1.90 -8.08 -8.02
C PRO A 168 2.10 -7.02 -6.93
N GLU A 169 3.35 -6.70 -6.58
CA GLU A 169 3.68 -5.70 -5.58
C GLU A 169 3.26 -4.29 -6.03
N LEU A 170 3.52 -3.96 -7.30
CA LEU A 170 3.09 -2.68 -7.88
C LEU A 170 1.58 -2.63 -8.04
N ILE A 171 0.92 -3.73 -8.41
CA ILE A 171 -0.55 -3.81 -8.47
C ILE A 171 -1.12 -3.54 -7.08
N GLN A 172 -0.62 -4.22 -6.06
CA GLN A 172 -1.06 -4.00 -4.68
C GLN A 172 -0.81 -2.56 -4.23
N GLN A 173 0.31 -1.96 -4.64
CA GLN A 173 0.66 -0.61 -4.24
C GLN A 173 -0.19 0.47 -4.93
N PHE A 174 -0.50 0.32 -6.22
CA PHE A 174 -1.21 1.35 -7.00
C PHE A 174 -2.71 1.13 -7.09
N PHE A 175 -3.16 -0.11 -7.12
CA PHE A 175 -4.56 -0.46 -7.38
C PHE A 175 -5.24 -1.12 -6.19
N LYS A 176 -4.46 -1.70 -5.25
CA LYS A 176 -4.92 -2.55 -4.15
C LYS A 176 -5.70 -3.76 -4.67
N ILE A 177 -5.36 -4.96 -4.21
CA ILE A 177 -5.96 -6.17 -4.76
C ILE A 177 -7.37 -6.37 -4.14
N PRO A 178 -8.43 -6.60 -4.95
CA PRO A 178 -9.75 -6.98 -4.44
C PRO A 178 -9.76 -8.38 -3.83
N LEU A 179 -10.60 -8.63 -2.85
CA LEU A 179 -10.71 -9.91 -2.15
C LEU A 179 -10.92 -11.08 -3.11
N ALA A 180 -11.85 -10.95 -4.07
CA ALA A 180 -12.10 -11.99 -5.06
C ALA A 180 -10.84 -12.34 -5.87
N VAL A 181 -10.03 -11.34 -6.24
CA VAL A 181 -8.78 -11.57 -6.98
C VAL A 181 -7.73 -12.21 -6.08
N TYR A 182 -7.64 -11.78 -4.82
CA TYR A 182 -6.69 -12.33 -3.86
C TYR A 182 -7.00 -13.80 -3.54
N LEU A 183 -8.28 -14.18 -3.48
CA LEU A 183 -8.71 -15.54 -3.19
C LEU A 183 -8.34 -16.55 -4.30
N LEU A 184 -8.12 -16.10 -5.54
CA LEU A 184 -7.61 -16.97 -6.61
C LEU A 184 -6.26 -17.60 -6.26
N LEU A 185 -5.46 -16.98 -5.39
CA LEU A 185 -4.19 -17.54 -4.92
C LEU A 185 -4.36 -18.83 -4.09
N PHE A 186 -5.58 -19.07 -3.57
CA PHE A 186 -5.90 -20.18 -2.69
C PHE A 186 -6.83 -21.20 -3.36
N GLU A 187 -7.06 -21.09 -4.67
CA GLU A 187 -7.84 -22.07 -5.40
C GLU A 187 -7.17 -23.46 -5.30
N GLY A 188 -7.98 -24.48 -4.98
CA GLY A 188 -7.53 -25.83 -4.67
C GLY A 188 -7.00 -26.04 -3.25
N GLN A 189 -6.96 -25.01 -2.39
CA GLN A 189 -6.50 -25.12 -1.01
C GLN A 189 -7.65 -25.21 -0.01
N THR A 190 -7.40 -25.83 1.15
CA THR A 190 -8.36 -25.87 2.26
C THR A 190 -8.37 -24.53 2.98
N ILE A 191 -9.54 -23.93 3.11
CA ILE A 191 -9.76 -22.68 3.85
C ILE A 191 -10.91 -22.84 4.84
N LYS A 192 -10.90 -22.03 5.91
CA LYS A 192 -12.04 -21.92 6.84
C LYS A 192 -12.69 -20.57 6.67
N VAL A 193 -13.99 -20.56 6.42
CA VAL A 193 -14.76 -19.34 6.15
C VAL A 193 -15.81 -19.15 7.24
N ARG A 194 -15.78 -18.01 7.92
CA ARG A 194 -16.82 -17.59 8.87
C ARG A 194 -17.99 -16.98 8.09
N VAL A 195 -19.20 -17.52 8.27
CA VAL A 195 -20.45 -16.99 7.70
C VAL A 195 -21.46 -16.86 8.82
N GLY A 196 -21.72 -15.64 9.28
CA GLY A 196 -22.48 -15.41 10.51
C GLY A 196 -21.86 -16.19 11.68
N ALA A 197 -22.69 -16.97 12.40
CA ALA A 197 -22.26 -17.80 13.52
C ALA A 197 -21.62 -19.14 13.12
N LEU A 198 -21.54 -19.46 11.82
CA LEU A 198 -21.03 -20.75 11.32
C LEU A 198 -19.59 -20.60 10.83
N LEU A 199 -18.74 -21.59 11.16
CA LEU A 199 -17.40 -21.73 10.58
C LEU A 199 -17.42 -22.95 9.65
N ILE A 200 -17.14 -22.72 8.36
CA ILE A 200 -17.21 -23.73 7.31
C ILE A 200 -15.80 -24.01 6.82
N GLU A 201 -15.36 -25.26 6.91
CA GLU A 201 -14.07 -25.72 6.39
C GLU A 201 -14.30 -26.49 5.09
N GLY A 202 -13.51 -26.18 4.05
CA GLY A 202 -13.61 -26.84 2.75
C GLY A 202 -12.53 -26.40 1.79
N ILE A 203 -12.46 -27.08 0.65
CA ILE A 203 -11.50 -26.75 -0.42
C ILE A 203 -12.09 -25.63 -1.27
N LEU A 204 -11.36 -24.54 -1.47
CA LEU A 204 -11.78 -23.46 -2.36
C LEU A 204 -11.72 -23.94 -3.81
N ALA A 205 -12.88 -24.28 -4.39
CA ALA A 205 -12.96 -24.90 -5.71
C ALA A 205 -13.08 -23.89 -6.85
N ASN A 206 -13.65 -22.71 -6.58
CA ASN A 206 -13.82 -21.65 -7.57
C ASN A 206 -14.04 -20.30 -6.86
N VAL A 207 -13.59 -19.21 -7.50
CA VAL A 207 -13.84 -17.83 -7.05
C VAL A 207 -14.44 -17.02 -8.19
N ASN A 208 -15.63 -16.48 -7.95
CA ASN A 208 -16.29 -15.50 -8.80
C ASN A 208 -16.18 -14.11 -8.18
N LYS A 209 -16.58 -13.08 -8.95
CA LYS A 209 -16.56 -11.68 -8.50
C LYS A 209 -17.36 -11.44 -7.21
N GLU A 210 -18.44 -12.20 -6.98
CA GLU A 210 -19.37 -11.97 -5.87
C GLU A 210 -19.51 -13.17 -4.92
N SER A 211 -18.91 -14.32 -5.25
CA SER A 211 -19.09 -15.55 -4.49
C SER A 211 -17.88 -16.46 -4.57
N ILE A 212 -17.72 -17.30 -3.56
CA ILE A 212 -16.79 -18.44 -3.57
C ILE A 212 -17.56 -19.76 -3.55
N ALA A 213 -16.99 -20.79 -4.16
CA ALA A 213 -17.48 -22.16 -4.07
C ALA A 213 -16.53 -22.99 -3.20
N LEU A 214 -17.03 -23.48 -2.07
CA LEU A 214 -16.31 -24.41 -1.20
C LEU A 214 -16.78 -25.83 -1.49
N LYS A 215 -15.83 -26.72 -1.80
CA LYS A 215 -16.08 -28.15 -1.88
C LYS A 215 -15.90 -28.77 -0.50
N LEU A 216 -17.02 -29.26 0.03
CA LEU A 216 -17.06 -30.10 1.24
C LEU A 216 -17.03 -31.58 0.81
N ALA A 217 -16.96 -32.49 1.78
CA ALA A 217 -16.83 -33.93 1.52
C ALA A 217 -17.88 -34.47 0.53
N ASN A 218 -19.13 -34.03 0.65
CA ASN A 218 -20.26 -34.58 -0.12
C ASN A 218 -21.02 -33.54 -0.96
N GLU A 219 -20.70 -32.25 -0.83
CA GLU A 219 -21.44 -31.18 -1.50
C GLU A 219 -20.55 -29.98 -1.83
N THR A 220 -21.02 -29.12 -2.73
CA THR A 220 -20.40 -27.83 -3.00
C THR A 220 -21.30 -26.73 -2.47
N ARG A 221 -20.76 -25.90 -1.58
CA ARG A 221 -21.49 -24.77 -0.98
C ARG A 221 -21.02 -23.47 -1.59
N ILE A 222 -21.96 -22.72 -2.15
CA ILE A 222 -21.71 -21.38 -2.69
C ILE A 222 -21.94 -20.36 -1.57
N ILE A 223 -20.95 -19.51 -1.33
CA ILE A 223 -20.98 -18.46 -0.31
C ILE A 223 -20.77 -17.11 -0.99
N THR A 224 -21.71 -16.19 -0.83
CA THR A 224 -21.57 -14.81 -1.30
C THR A 224 -20.51 -14.08 -0.47
N ILE A 225 -19.60 -13.35 -1.12
CA ILE A 225 -18.46 -12.67 -0.47
C ILE A 225 -18.93 -11.69 0.61
N ARG A 226 -20.05 -10.99 0.39
CA ARG A 226 -20.65 -10.07 1.37
C ARG A 226 -21.05 -10.74 2.70
N ASN A 227 -21.30 -12.05 2.68
CA ASN A 227 -21.71 -12.79 3.87
C ASN A 227 -20.53 -13.38 4.64
N ILE A 228 -19.30 -13.19 4.13
CA ILE A 228 -18.09 -13.70 4.78
C ILE A 228 -17.72 -12.74 5.91
N GLY A 229 -17.64 -13.25 7.13
CA GLY A 229 -17.14 -12.53 8.30
C GLY A 229 -15.61 -12.41 8.29
N HIS A 230 -14.92 -13.55 8.15
CA HIS A 230 -13.47 -13.64 7.98
C HIS A 230 -13.08 -14.99 7.38
N ILE A 231 -11.87 -15.09 6.83
CA ILE A 231 -11.33 -16.32 6.25
C ILE A 231 -10.02 -16.65 6.95
N LEU A 232 -9.85 -17.90 7.38
CA LEU A 232 -8.62 -18.44 7.93
C LEU A 232 -7.95 -19.33 6.89
N ILE A 233 -6.66 -19.10 6.69
CA ILE A 233 -5.83 -19.84 5.75
C ILE A 233 -4.59 -20.32 6.50
N SER A 234 -4.38 -21.64 6.53
CA SER A 234 -3.17 -22.24 7.09
C SER A 234 -1.94 -21.79 6.30
N LYS A 235 -0.83 -21.53 7.00
CA LYS A 235 0.44 -21.15 6.36
C LYS A 235 1.09 -22.31 5.61
#